data_AF-A0A1E3GYR5-F1
#
_entry.id   AF-A0A1E3GYR5-F1
#
_cell.length_a   1.000
_cell.length_b   1.000
_cell.length_c   1.000
_cell.angle_alpha   90.00
_cell.angle_beta   90.00
_cell.angle_gamma   90.00
#
_symmetry.space_group_name_H-M   'P 1'
#
loop_
_entity.id
_entity.type
_entity.pdbx_description
1 polymer ?
#
loop_
_entity_poly.entity_id
_entity_poly.type
_entity_poly.pdbx_seq_one_letter_code
_entity_poly.pdbx_strand_id
1 'polypeptide(L)' 'MVRLLPGVMGNDQSGTTESFETGLLEHPQYTRPPLFEDRPIPEVLTSGDHGRIAKWRRQMAERLTAERRPDLLRRDPGCN' A
#
# COMPACT_ATOMS: atom_id res chain seq x y z
N MET A 1 -1.70 -15.55 -18.96
CA MET A 1 -1.33 -15.22 -17.56
C MET A 1 0.01 -15.88 -17.25
N VAL A 2 1.04 -15.10 -16.89
CA VAL A 2 2.41 -15.57 -16.61
C VAL A 2 2.95 -14.80 -15.39
N ARG A 3 2.42 -15.11 -14.20
CA ARG A 3 2.99 -14.63 -12.92
C ARG A 3 3.27 -15.76 -11.93
N LEU A 4 3.14 -17.01 -12.38
CA LEU A 4 3.34 -18.23 -11.60
C LEU A 4 4.20 -19.23 -12.38
N LEU A 5 5.24 -18.75 -13.08
CA LEU A 5 6.30 -19.65 -13.55
C LEU A 5 7.38 -19.72 -12.46
N PRO A 6 7.69 -20.93 -11.95
CA PRO A 6 8.74 -21.09 -10.96
C PRO A 6 10.10 -20.79 -11.62
N GLY A 7 10.81 -19.77 -11.13
CA GLY A 7 12.17 -19.44 -11.60
C GLY A 7 12.48 -17.97 -11.88
N VAL A 8 11.53 -17.03 -11.71
CA VAL A 8 11.75 -15.60 -12.06
C VAL A 8 11.51 -14.63 -10.90
N MET A 9 11.52 -15.09 -9.64
CA MET A 9 11.56 -14.18 -8.49
C MET A 9 12.95 -14.23 -7.86
N GLY A 10 13.78 -13.28 -8.28
CA GLY A 10 14.96 -12.92 -7.51
C GLY A 10 14.52 -12.44 -6.13
N ASN A 11 15.08 -13.09 -5.11
CA ASN A 11 14.93 -12.84 -3.68
C ASN A 11 13.64 -13.38 -3.02
N ASP A 12 13.82 -14.52 -2.36
CA ASP A 12 12.85 -15.35 -1.63
C ASP A 12 12.30 -14.70 -0.34
N GLN A 13 12.48 -13.39 -0.16
CA GLN A 13 12.05 -12.64 1.04
C GLN A 13 10.96 -11.60 0.80
N SER A 14 10.53 -11.40 -0.46
CA SER A 14 9.47 -10.43 -0.79
C SER A 14 8.05 -11.01 -0.75
N GLY A 15 7.86 -12.18 -0.15
CA GLY A 15 6.56 -12.88 -0.09
C GLY A 15 5.80 -12.74 1.23
N THR A 16 6.40 -12.19 2.29
CA THR A 16 5.84 -12.29 3.65
C THR A 16 5.49 -10.93 4.24
N THR A 17 4.99 -10.03 3.42
CA THR A 17 4.15 -8.93 3.91
C THR A 17 2.95 -8.91 2.98
N GLU A 18 2.01 -9.79 3.31
CA GLU A 18 0.69 -9.92 2.72
C GLU A 18 -0.03 -8.56 2.74
N SER A 19 0.22 -7.71 1.74
CA SER A 19 -0.50 -6.45 1.53
C SER A 19 -2.01 -6.65 1.39
N PHE A 20 -2.48 -7.89 1.20
CA PHE A 20 -3.89 -8.23 0.98
C PHE A 20 -4.63 -8.73 2.23
N GLU A 21 -3.95 -9.06 3.33
CA GLU A 21 -4.60 -9.67 4.50
C GLU A 21 -5.42 -8.71 5.36
N THR A 22 -5.22 -7.40 5.21
CA THR A 22 -5.91 -6.40 6.06
C THR A 22 -7.23 -5.87 5.50
N GLY A 23 -7.61 -6.26 4.27
CA GLY A 23 -8.80 -5.71 3.61
C GLY A 23 -8.69 -4.23 3.26
N LEU A 24 -7.47 -3.68 3.27
CA LEU A 24 -7.20 -2.30 2.87
C LEU A 24 -6.51 -2.27 1.50
N LEU A 25 -6.80 -1.22 0.72
CA LEU A 25 -6.03 -0.90 -0.47
C LEU A 25 -4.62 -0.46 -0.09
N GLU A 26 -3.66 -0.67 -0.99
CA GLU A 26 -2.29 -0.22 -0.78
C GLU A 26 -2.21 1.31 -0.65
N HIS A 27 -1.32 1.76 0.23
CA HIS A 27 -1.04 3.18 0.41
C HIS A 27 -0.39 3.78 -0.86
N PRO A 28 -0.52 5.09 -1.11
CA PRO A 28 0.14 5.74 -2.22
C PRO A 28 1.67 5.60 -2.11
N GLN A 29 2.30 5.28 -3.24
CA GLN A 29 3.75 5.12 -3.37
C GLN A 29 4.35 6.36 -4.01
N TYR A 30 5.47 6.82 -3.45
CA TYR A 30 6.20 7.98 -3.92
C TYR A 30 7.63 7.58 -4.23
N THR A 31 8.17 8.12 -5.31
CA THR A 31 9.57 7.97 -5.71
C THR A 31 10.10 9.32 -6.17
N ARG A 32 11.41 9.39 -6.41
CA ARG A 32 12.04 10.59 -6.96
C ARG A 32 11.46 10.91 -8.34
N PRO A 33 11.30 12.19 -8.73
CA PRO A 33 11.76 13.41 -8.03
C PRO A 33 10.84 13.89 -6.88
N PRO A 34 11.33 14.75 -5.96
CA PRO A 34 10.56 15.24 -4.80
C PRO A 34 9.36 16.14 -5.15
N LEU A 35 9.34 16.72 -6.35
CA LEU A 35 8.22 17.47 -6.90
C LEU A 35 7.89 16.86 -8.26
N PHE A 36 6.66 16.40 -8.43
CA PHE A 36 6.17 15.84 -9.69
C PHE A 36 4.81 16.45 -10.00
N GLU A 37 4.66 17.08 -11.17
CA GLU A 37 3.41 17.75 -11.59
C GLU A 37 2.85 18.71 -10.52
N ASP A 38 3.71 19.57 -9.95
CA ASP A 38 3.38 20.50 -8.86
C ASP A 38 2.87 19.84 -7.56
N ARG A 39 3.05 18.51 -7.42
CA ARG A 39 2.72 17.76 -6.21
C ARG A 39 4.00 17.38 -5.46
N PRO A 40 4.24 17.95 -4.26
CA PRO A 40 5.38 17.57 -3.46
C PRO A 40 5.15 16.20 -2.80
N ILE A 41 6.24 15.51 -2.50
CA ILE A 41 6.21 14.33 -1.62
C ILE A 41 5.81 14.80 -0.20
N PRO A 42 4.88 14.12 0.48
CA PRO A 42 4.54 14.41 1.87
C PRO A 42 5.78 14.44 2.78
N GLU A 43 5.93 15.49 3.59
CA GLU A 43 7.09 15.68 4.48
C GLU A 43 7.30 14.51 5.46
N VAL A 44 6.22 13.85 5.85
CA VAL A 44 6.29 12.64 6.68
C VAL A 44 7.12 11.54 6.04
N LEU A 45 7.09 11.41 4.71
CA LEU A 45 7.88 10.43 3.95
C LEU A 45 9.34 10.83 3.81
N THR A 46 9.67 12.12 3.97
CA THR A 46 11.04 12.64 3.92
C THR A 46 11.65 12.86 5.32
N SER A 47 10.85 12.72 6.38
CA SER A 47 11.27 12.97 7.77
C SER A 47 12.23 11.93 8.36
N GLY A 48 12.36 10.75 7.74
CA GLY A 48 13.15 9.63 8.27
C GLY A 48 12.55 8.91 9.49
N ASP A 49 11.39 9.35 9.99
CA ASP A 49 10.71 8.72 11.11
C ASP A 49 9.87 7.53 10.62
N HIS A 50 10.43 6.33 10.75
CA HIS A 50 9.78 5.08 10.34
C HIS A 50 8.41 4.85 11.03
N GLY A 51 8.24 5.29 12.28
CA GLY A 51 6.99 5.15 13.02
C GLY A 51 5.89 6.05 12.47
N ARG A 52 6.23 7.32 12.19
CA ARG A 52 5.31 8.26 11.53
C ARG A 52 4.98 7.83 10.11
N ILE A 53 5.96 7.33 9.36
CA ILE A 53 5.76 6.80 8.01
C ILE A 53 4.79 5.63 8.02
N ALA A 54 4.98 4.65 8.92
CA ALA A 54 4.08 3.49 9.03
C ALA A 54 2.65 3.92 9.40
N LYS A 55 2.50 4.83 10.36
CA LYS A 55 1.19 5.38 10.74
C LYS A 55 0.51 6.12 9.59
N TRP A 56 1.26 6.94 8.87
CA TRP A 56 0.74 7.69 7.73
C TRP A 56 0.33 6.75 6.57
N ARG A 57 1.16 5.75 6.26
CA ARG A 57 0.84 4.73 5.24
C ARG A 57 -0.48 4.02 5.56
N ARG A 58 -0.68 3.61 6.82
CA ARG A 58 -1.94 2.98 7.26
C ARG A 58 -3.14 3.92 7.14
N GLN A 59 -3.01 5.17 7.58
CA GLN A 59 -4.08 6.16 7.45
C GLN A 59 -4.45 6.43 5.99
N MET A 60 -3.47 6.51 5.10
CA MET A 60 -3.71 6.69 3.67
C MET A 60 -4.36 5.47 3.03
N ALA A 61 -3.95 4.25 3.41
CA ALA A 61 -4.59 3.02 2.99
C ALA A 61 -6.06 2.97 3.42
N GLU A 62 -6.37 3.24 4.69
CA GLU A 62 -7.73 3.31 5.24
C GLU A 62 -8.58 4.35 4.48
N ARG A 63 -8.04 5.55 4.28
CA ARG A 63 -8.72 6.64 3.56
C ARG A 63 -9.00 6.25 2.11
N LEU A 64 -8.00 5.73 1.39
CA LEU A 64 -8.15 5.32 0.00
C LEU A 64 -9.19 4.20 -0.13
N THR A 65 -9.19 3.27 0.82
CA THR A 65 -10.17 2.18 0.90
C THR A 65 -11.56 2.75 1.14
N ALA A 66 -11.75 3.65 2.10
CA ALA A 66 -13.04 4.28 2.35
C ALA A 66 -13.58 5.07 1.14
N GLU A 67 -12.70 5.78 0.43
CA GLU A 67 -13.09 6.60 -0.73
C GLU A 67 -13.38 5.75 -1.98
N ARG A 68 -12.58 4.71 -2.25
CA ARG A 68 -12.65 3.95 -3.52
C ARG A 68 -13.36 2.60 -3.40
N ARG A 69 -13.22 1.95 -2.25
CA ARG A 69 -13.72 0.60 -1.98
C ARG A 69 -14.27 0.48 -0.55
N PRO A 70 -15.30 1.29 -0.19
CA PRO A 70 -15.91 1.22 1.14
C PRO A 70 -16.49 -0.17 1.44
N ASP A 71 -16.76 -0.97 0.40
CA ASP A 71 -17.15 -2.38 0.46
C ASP A 71 -16.06 -3.28 1.04
N LEU A 72 -14.77 -2.93 0.95
CA LEU A 72 -13.71 -3.72 1.60
C LEU A 72 -13.64 -3.47 3.12
N LEU A 73 -14.06 -2.30 3.58
CA LEU A 73 -14.13 -1.95 5.01
C LEU A 73 -15.31 -2.63 5.71
N ARG A 74 -16.44 -2.66 5.03
CA ARG A 74 -17.57 -3.52 5.41
C ARG A 74 -17.21 -4.91 4.93
N ARG A 75 -16.39 -5.65 5.69
CA ARG A 75 -16.17 -7.08 5.46
C ARG A 75 -17.54 -7.74 5.35
N ASP A 76 -18.07 -7.88 4.13
CA ASP A 76 -19.31 -8.57 3.88
C ASP A 76 -18.98 -10.02 4.18
N PRO A 77 -19.58 -10.66 5.19
CA PRO A 77 -19.39 -12.08 5.43
C PRO A 77 -20.08 -12.93 4.33
N GLY A 78 -20.41 -12.33 3.19
CA GLY A 78 -21.34 -12.84 2.18
C GLY A 78 -20.71 -13.49 0.96
N CYS A 79 -19.44 -13.89 1.00
CA CYS A 79 -18.94 -14.91 0.07
C CYS A 79 -18.89 -16.25 0.79
N ASN A 80 -20.04 -16.94 0.76
CA ASN A 80 -20.13 -18.39 0.84
C ASN A 80 -19.97 -18.96 -0.58
#